data_AF-A0A967FCF8-F1
#
_entry.id   AF-A0A967FCF8-F1
#
_cell.length_a   1.000
_cell.length_b   1.000
_cell.length_c   1.000
_cell.angle_alpha   90.00
_cell.angle_beta   90.00
_cell.angle_gamma   90.00
#
_symmetry.space_group_name_H-M   'P 1'
#
loop_
_entity.id
_entity.type
_entity.pdbx_description
1 polymer ?
#
loop_
_entity_poly.entity_id
_entity_poly.type
_entity_poly.pdbx_seq_one_letter_code
_entity_poly.pdbx_strand_id
1 'polypeptide(L)'
;MRKSFPLQDFRGVEIGQVAIFKDISGFLDRQEQELLRSIMLVLLFTGLLCAAIVVFLRKVFVKPVRQAAALADALADGNLDYQLDVKGNSEFKMMLKALCNGLQNLKKMQAETIRSAQLASIGELSASVAHEINNPISGVINYSQILLNQKDLSDRQSDLVTRIQKEGIRVADIVHNLLNYARDSKGKKSCHDLKQIVTNSLVLLNPKIKKKAVAVTFEWPESMPPIYCNLQQIEQVLINIFRNAYQALEQNPLDNRRIEVKAEVLKADECC
;
A
#
# COMPACT_ATOMS: atom_id res chain seq x y z
N MET A 1 62.25 22.53 57.06
CA MET A 1 63.37 21.66 57.50
C MET A 1 64.18 22.44 58.52
N ARG A 2 64.30 21.94 59.76
CA ARG A 2 64.96 22.65 60.87
C ARG A 2 66.43 22.25 60.89
N LYS A 3 67.34 23.17 60.55
CA LYS A 3 68.78 23.01 60.85
C LYS A 3 69.12 23.97 61.98
N SER A 4 69.47 23.42 63.13
CA SER A 4 70.02 24.16 64.26
C SER A 4 71.51 23.89 64.35
N PHE A 5 72.29 24.93 64.57
CA PHE A 5 73.73 24.83 64.80
C PHE A 5 74.02 25.24 66.24
N PRO A 6 74.72 24.41 67.02
CA PRO A 6 75.10 24.74 68.39
C PRO A 6 76.13 25.87 68.36
N LEU A 7 75.94 26.89 69.19
CA LEU A 7 76.93 27.93 69.46
C LEU A 7 77.76 27.49 70.65
N GLN A 8 79.06 27.30 70.45
CA GLN A 8 80.00 26.94 71.50
C GLN A 8 80.93 28.12 71.83
N ASP A 9 81.25 28.27 73.12
CA ASP A 9 82.31 29.17 73.60
C ASP A 9 83.71 28.68 73.13
N PHE A 10 84.76 29.49 73.26
CA PHE A 10 86.14 29.14 72.91
C PHE A 10 86.69 27.93 73.70
N ARG A 11 85.99 27.50 74.76
CA ARG A 11 86.25 26.29 75.55
C ARG A 11 85.44 25.06 75.11
N GLY A 12 84.67 25.16 74.04
CA GLY A 12 83.81 24.07 73.53
C GLY A 12 82.51 23.86 74.30
N VAL A 13 82.18 24.74 75.25
CA VAL A 13 80.93 24.65 76.04
C VAL A 13 79.78 25.27 75.25
N GLU A 14 78.69 24.53 75.06
CA GLU A 14 77.51 25.00 74.33
C GLU A 14 76.79 26.11 75.13
N ILE A 15 76.73 27.30 74.56
CA ILE A 15 76.15 28.52 75.17
C ILE A 15 74.82 28.93 74.52
N GLY A 16 74.41 28.27 73.44
CA GLY A 16 73.13 28.50 72.77
C GLY A 16 73.02 27.78 71.43
N GLN A 17 71.96 28.08 70.67
CA GLN A 17 71.77 27.54 69.31
C GLN A 17 71.22 28.61 68.36
N VAL A 18 71.65 28.59 67.11
CA VAL A 18 71.04 29.37 66.01
C VAL A 18 70.23 28.41 65.15
N ALA A 19 68.96 28.74 64.92
CA ALA A 19 68.09 27.99 64.02
C ALA A 19 67.69 28.86 62.81
N ILE A 20 67.86 28.32 61.60
CA ILE A 20 67.38 28.96 60.37
C ILE A 20 66.02 28.38 60.00
N PHE A 21 65.01 29.23 59.89
CA PHE A 21 63.69 28.87 59.40
C PHE A 21 63.57 29.27 57.94
N LYS A 22 63.31 28.30 57.07
CA LYS A 22 62.88 28.59 55.70
C LYS A 22 61.36 28.78 55.74
N ASP A 23 60.89 29.98 55.44
CA ASP A 23 59.46 30.25 55.28
C ASP A 23 58.97 29.51 54.03
N ILE A 24 58.18 28.47 54.24
CA ILE A 24 57.63 27.60 53.19
C ILE A 24 56.16 27.96 52.92
N SER A 25 55.56 28.85 53.72
CA SER A 25 54.14 29.24 53.64
C SER A 25 53.81 29.79 52.25
N GLY A 26 54.59 30.78 51.78
CA GLY A 26 54.41 31.33 50.43
C GLY A 26 54.77 30.38 49.27
N PHE A 27 55.40 29.23 49.53
CA PHE A 27 55.57 28.17 48.52
C PHE A 27 54.36 27.22 48.51
N LEU A 28 53.83 26.87 49.69
CA LEU A 28 52.62 26.06 49.83
C LEU A 28 51.39 26.78 49.24
N ASP A 29 51.21 28.06 49.54
CA ASP A 29 50.10 28.86 49.01
C ASP A 29 50.14 28.94 47.48
N ARG A 30 51.33 29.08 46.90
CA ARG A 30 51.53 29.07 45.44
C ARG A 30 51.21 27.70 44.84
N GLN A 31 51.62 26.61 45.49
CA GLN A 31 51.28 25.26 45.04
C GLN A 31 49.76 25.00 45.10
N GLU A 32 49.11 25.44 46.17
CA GLU A 32 47.66 25.31 46.35
C GLU A 32 46.90 26.09 45.27
N GLN A 33 47.31 27.33 44.97
CA GLN A 33 46.69 28.13 43.90
C GLN A 33 46.86 27.50 42.51
N GLU A 34 48.05 26.98 42.19
CA GLU A 34 48.29 26.30 40.90
C GLU A 34 47.49 25.00 40.81
N LEU A 35 47.38 24.23 41.90
CA LEU A 35 46.55 23.04 41.97
C LEU A 35 45.07 23.37 41.75
N LEU A 36 44.52 24.36 42.47
CA LEU A 36 43.14 24.79 42.34
C LEU A 36 42.82 25.29 40.92
N ARG A 37 43.73 26.05 40.30
CA ARG A 37 43.59 26.49 38.89
C ARG A 37 43.52 25.29 37.95
N SER A 38 44.40 24.30 38.11
CA SER A 38 44.39 23.10 37.26
C SER A 38 43.10 22.29 37.39
N ILE A 39 42.59 22.12 38.61
CA ILE A 39 41.31 21.43 38.87
C ILE A 39 40.16 22.18 38.20
N MET A 40 40.10 23.50 38.35
CA MET A 40 39.05 24.33 37.73
C MET A 40 39.05 24.22 36.19
N LEU A 41 40.23 24.21 35.57
CA LEU A 41 40.34 24.03 34.12
C LEU A 41 39.85 22.64 33.68
N VAL A 42 40.25 21.58 34.39
CA VAL A 42 39.79 20.22 34.09
C VAL A 42 38.27 20.10 34.22
N LEU A 43 37.67 20.68 35.27
CA LEU A 43 36.22 20.69 35.45
C LEU A 43 35.50 21.44 34.34
N LEU A 44 36.05 22.58 33.90
CA LEU A 44 35.48 23.37 32.81
C LEU A 44 35.54 22.60 31.48
N PHE A 45 36.68 22.01 31.14
CA PHE A 45 36.84 21.23 29.91
C PHE A 45 35.96 19.97 29.89
N THR A 46 35.90 19.24 31.00
CA THR A 46 35.02 18.07 31.11
C THR A 46 33.54 18.44 31.02
N GLY A 47 33.12 19.53 31.66
CA GLY A 47 31.77 20.07 31.54
C GLY A 47 31.40 20.46 30.10
N LEU A 48 32.28 21.17 29.41
CA LEU A 48 32.08 21.55 28.00
C LEU A 48 32.03 20.33 27.07
N LEU A 49 32.90 19.34 27.29
CA LEU A 49 32.91 18.10 26.51
C LEU A 49 31.60 17.32 26.71
N CYS A 50 31.14 17.16 27.94
CA CYS A 50 29.86 16.54 28.25
C CYS A 50 28.69 17.27 27.56
N ALA A 51 28.65 18.61 27.63
CA ALA A 51 27.62 19.40 26.96
C ALA A 51 27.65 19.22 25.43
N ALA A 52 28.84 19.22 24.83
CA ALA A 52 29.01 18.99 23.39
C ALA A 52 28.53 17.60 22.97
N ILE A 53 28.89 16.56 23.75
CA ILE A 53 28.43 15.18 23.53
C ILE A 53 26.91 15.10 23.62
N VAL A 54 26.28 15.71 24.62
CA VAL A 54 24.82 15.72 24.77
C VAL A 54 24.14 16.38 23.57
N VAL A 55 24.64 17.53 23.10
CA VAL A 55 24.10 18.21 21.91
C VAL A 55 24.29 17.35 20.65
N PHE A 56 25.45 16.72 20.50
CA PHE A 56 25.75 15.82 19.39
C PHE A 56 24.81 14.61 19.38
N LEU A 57 24.69 13.89 20.50
CA LEU A 57 23.79 12.73 20.64
C LEU A 57 22.34 13.11 20.34
N ARG A 58 21.89 14.28 20.81
CA ARG A 58 20.54 14.78 20.54
C ARG A 58 20.30 15.00 19.05
N LYS A 59 21.26 15.59 18.33
CA LYS A 59 21.14 15.88 16.90
C LYS A 59 21.26 14.64 16.02
N VAL A 60 22.16 13.72 16.35
CA VAL A 60 22.47 12.55 15.52
C VAL A 60 21.54 11.37 15.78
N PHE A 61 21.13 11.14 17.04
CA PHE A 61 20.34 9.96 17.40
C PHE A 61 18.91 10.31 17.82
N VAL A 62 18.73 11.23 18.77
CA VAL A 62 17.42 11.43 19.42
C VAL A 62 16.40 12.08 18.49
N LYS A 63 16.76 13.17 17.79
CA LYS A 63 15.83 13.89 16.90
C LYS A 63 15.37 13.01 15.72
N PRO A 64 16.24 12.30 15.00
CA PRO A 64 15.82 11.47 13.87
C PRO A 64 14.93 10.28 14.31
N VAL A 65 15.24 9.64 15.45
CA VAL A 65 14.41 8.55 15.99
C VAL A 65 12.99 9.02 16.34
N ARG A 66 12.86 10.22 16.93
CA ARG A 66 11.52 10.79 17.22
C ARG A 66 10.73 11.11 15.95
N GLN A 67 11.39 11.59 14.90
CA GLN A 67 10.73 11.84 13.61
C GLN A 67 10.26 10.53 12.97
N ALA A 68 11.05 9.46 13.08
CA ALA A 68 10.67 8.12 12.62
C ALA A 68 9.41 7.61 13.32
N ALA A 69 9.36 7.74 14.65
CA ALA A 69 8.21 7.29 15.44
C ALA A 69 6.95 8.09 15.10
N ALA A 70 7.05 9.43 15.03
CA ALA A 70 5.91 10.28 14.66
C ALA A 70 5.37 9.99 13.26
N LEU A 71 6.24 9.60 12.34
CA LEU A 71 5.85 9.19 10.99
C LEU A 71 5.13 7.84 10.98
N ALA A 72 5.59 6.87 11.77
CA ALA A 72 4.93 5.58 11.89
C ALA A 72 3.50 5.74 12.44
N ASP A 73 3.31 6.61 13.44
CA ASP A 73 1.99 6.95 13.98
C ASP A 73 1.11 7.65 12.92
N ALA A 74 1.65 8.65 12.20
CA ALA A 74 0.89 9.36 11.16
C ALA A 74 0.47 8.44 9.98
N LEU A 75 1.31 7.46 9.61
CA LEU A 75 0.99 6.45 8.61
C LEU A 75 -0.10 5.48 9.10
N ALA A 76 -0.05 5.10 10.38
CA ALA A 76 -1.10 4.30 11.02
C ALA A 76 -2.45 5.04 10.96
N ASP A 77 -2.45 6.35 11.20
CA ASP A 77 -3.65 7.19 11.21
C ASP A 77 -4.20 7.56 9.82
N GLY A 78 -3.53 7.20 8.73
CA GLY A 78 -4.09 7.41 7.38
C GLY A 78 -3.35 8.36 6.46
N ASN A 79 -2.34 9.07 6.94
CA ASN A 79 -1.70 10.12 6.16
C ASN A 79 -0.56 9.55 5.30
N LEU A 80 -0.81 9.38 4.00
CA LEU A 80 0.10 8.73 3.05
C LEU A 80 1.08 9.70 2.35
N ASP A 81 0.91 11.01 2.54
CA ASP A 81 1.60 12.06 1.78
C ASP A 81 2.79 12.68 2.52
N TYR A 82 3.37 11.97 3.49
CA TYR A 82 4.48 12.52 4.26
C TYR A 82 5.80 12.48 3.47
N GLN A 83 6.25 13.65 3.02
CA GLN A 83 7.60 13.82 2.46
C GLN A 83 8.65 13.82 3.58
N LEU A 84 9.51 12.81 3.56
CA LEU A 84 10.65 12.66 4.44
C LEU A 84 11.75 13.72 4.13
N ASP A 85 11.63 14.92 4.68
CA ASP A 85 12.76 15.88 4.73
C ASP A 85 13.71 15.55 5.89
N VAL A 86 14.40 14.42 5.76
CA VAL A 86 15.36 13.97 6.77
C VAL A 86 16.74 14.50 6.40
N LYS A 87 17.20 15.55 7.08
CA LYS A 87 18.60 15.99 7.00
C LYS A 87 19.47 15.05 7.86
N GLY A 88 20.17 14.11 7.22
CA GLY A 88 21.04 13.11 7.88
C GLY A 88 21.79 12.21 6.89
N ASN A 89 22.71 11.37 7.41
CA ASN A 89 23.54 10.43 6.64
C ASN A 89 22.69 9.44 5.81
N SER A 90 23.27 8.96 4.71
CA SER A 90 22.64 8.08 3.70
C SER A 90 21.99 6.84 4.30
N GLU A 91 22.60 6.23 5.31
CA GLU A 91 22.19 4.95 5.88
C GLU A 91 20.88 5.09 6.66
N PHE A 92 20.73 6.18 7.42
CA PHE A 92 19.50 6.44 8.18
C PHE A 92 18.32 6.78 7.26
N LYS A 93 18.57 7.51 6.17
CA LYS A 93 17.56 7.77 5.13
C LYS A 93 17.08 6.48 4.47
N MET A 94 18.01 5.58 4.14
CA MET A 94 17.67 4.27 3.57
C MET A 94 16.82 3.43 4.53
N MET A 95 17.20 3.37 5.81
CA MET A 95 16.44 2.67 6.84
C MET A 95 15.01 3.22 6.97
N LEU A 96 14.85 4.55 7.02
CA LEU A 96 13.54 5.19 7.09
C LEU A 96 12.69 4.92 5.85
N LYS A 97 13.27 5.00 4.66
CA LYS A 97 12.57 4.69 3.42
C LYS A 97 12.09 3.24 3.39
N ALA A 98 12.94 2.29 3.83
CA ALA A 98 12.56 0.89 3.94
C ALA A 98 11.40 0.67 4.91
N LEU A 99 11.42 1.34 6.07
CA LEU A 99 10.33 1.29 7.06
C LEU A 99 9.02 1.83 6.46
N CYS A 100 9.07 2.98 5.78
CA CYS A 100 7.89 3.58 5.16
C CYS A 100 7.26 2.67 4.11
N ASN A 101 8.10 2.13 3.21
CA ASN A 101 7.66 1.20 2.18
C ASN A 101 7.05 -0.06 2.80
N GLY A 102 7.65 -0.58 3.87
CA GLY A 102 7.12 -1.73 4.62
C GLY A 102 5.73 -1.46 5.21
N LEU A 103 5.56 -0.31 5.88
CA LEU A 103 4.26 0.10 6.45
C LEU A 103 3.19 0.31 5.37
N GLN A 104 3.53 0.95 4.24
CA GLN A 104 2.62 1.12 3.11
C GLN A 104 2.20 -0.24 2.52
N ASN A 105 3.14 -1.15 2.34
CA ASN A 105 2.85 -2.51 1.84
C ASN A 105 1.94 -3.28 2.80
N LEU A 106 2.20 -3.24 4.11
CA LEU A 106 1.35 -3.87 5.12
C LEU A 106 -0.09 -3.37 5.04
N LYS A 107 -0.28 -2.05 4.96
CA LYS A 107 -1.61 -1.45 4.85
C LYS A 107 -2.34 -1.87 3.57
N LYS A 108 -1.62 -1.93 2.45
CA LYS A 108 -2.17 -2.41 1.17
C LYS A 108 -2.63 -3.88 1.28
N MET A 109 -1.79 -4.76 1.83
CA MET A 109 -2.12 -6.17 2.04
C MET A 109 -3.30 -6.35 3.00
N GLN A 110 -3.40 -5.53 4.05
CA GLN A 110 -4.55 -5.54 4.96
C GLN A 110 -5.84 -5.15 4.23
N ALA A 111 -5.82 -4.09 3.42
CA ALA A 111 -6.99 -3.67 2.64
C ALA A 111 -7.42 -4.75 1.62
N GLU A 112 -6.46 -5.39 0.95
CA GLU A 112 -6.72 -6.53 0.06
C GLU A 112 -7.31 -7.72 0.82
N THR A 113 -6.82 -8.01 2.02
CA THR A 113 -7.33 -9.10 2.88
C THR A 113 -8.77 -8.82 3.32
N ILE A 114 -9.07 -7.61 3.78
CA ILE A 114 -10.44 -7.20 4.16
C ILE A 114 -11.38 -7.33 2.96
N ARG A 115 -10.96 -6.83 1.79
CA ARG A 115 -11.72 -6.95 0.55
C ARG A 115 -11.95 -8.43 0.20
N SER A 116 -10.94 -9.27 0.28
CA SER A 116 -11.06 -10.71 0.02
C SER A 116 -12.05 -11.38 0.99
N ALA A 117 -11.99 -11.04 2.29
CA ALA A 117 -12.91 -11.58 3.29
C ALA A 117 -14.36 -11.13 3.04
N GLN A 118 -14.58 -9.86 2.66
CA GLN A 118 -15.89 -9.37 2.24
C GLN A 118 -16.42 -10.13 1.03
N LEU A 119 -15.58 -10.37 0.01
CA LEU A 119 -15.95 -11.11 -1.19
C LEU A 119 -16.28 -12.58 -0.90
N ALA A 120 -15.49 -13.24 -0.04
CA ALA A 120 -15.75 -14.61 0.37
C ALA A 120 -17.10 -14.73 1.11
N SER A 121 -17.39 -13.79 2.03
CA SER A 121 -18.66 -13.74 2.76
C SER A 121 -19.85 -13.48 1.82
N ILE A 122 -19.70 -12.57 0.86
CA ILE A 122 -20.70 -12.36 -0.20
C ILE A 122 -20.85 -13.66 -1.00
N GLY A 123 -19.77 -14.38 -1.32
CA GLY A 123 -19.78 -15.59 -2.14
C GLY A 123 -20.55 -16.75 -1.51
N GLU A 124 -20.34 -16.95 -0.22
CA GLU A 124 -21.01 -17.99 0.57
C GLU A 124 -22.53 -17.75 0.65
N LEU A 125 -22.94 -16.49 0.85
CA LEU A 125 -24.36 -16.12 0.94
C LEU A 125 -25.04 -15.90 -0.43
N SER A 126 -24.26 -15.65 -1.49
CA SER A 126 -24.79 -15.25 -2.79
C SER A 126 -25.66 -16.32 -3.43
N ALA A 127 -25.35 -17.61 -3.26
CA ALA A 127 -26.11 -18.68 -3.93
C ALA A 127 -27.58 -18.74 -3.50
N SER A 128 -27.86 -18.63 -2.19
CA SER A 128 -29.24 -18.63 -1.65
C SER A 128 -29.93 -17.31 -1.96
N VAL A 129 -29.27 -16.19 -1.65
CA VAL A 129 -29.85 -14.85 -1.82
C VAL A 129 -30.17 -14.57 -3.28
N ALA A 130 -29.29 -14.96 -4.21
CA ALA A 130 -29.56 -14.77 -5.62
C ALA A 130 -30.68 -15.65 -6.15
N HIS A 131 -30.84 -16.87 -5.64
CA HIS A 131 -32.00 -17.70 -6.00
C HIS A 131 -33.30 -17.07 -5.50
N GLU A 132 -33.29 -16.53 -4.27
CA GLU A 132 -34.45 -15.86 -3.68
C GLU A 132 -34.79 -14.52 -4.33
N ILE A 133 -33.82 -13.79 -4.89
CA ILE A 133 -34.05 -12.55 -5.66
C ILE A 133 -34.45 -12.87 -7.11
N ASN A 134 -33.81 -13.85 -7.75
CA ASN A 134 -34.12 -14.21 -9.13
C ASN A 134 -35.55 -14.73 -9.28
N ASN A 135 -36.10 -15.39 -8.25
CA ASN A 135 -37.48 -15.89 -8.29
C ASN A 135 -38.54 -14.78 -8.50
N PRO A 136 -38.67 -13.75 -7.63
CA PRO A 136 -39.63 -12.67 -7.83
C PRO A 136 -39.32 -11.84 -9.09
N ILE A 137 -38.04 -11.62 -9.42
CA ILE A 137 -37.66 -10.90 -10.64
C ILE A 137 -38.07 -11.64 -11.91
N SER A 138 -37.86 -12.96 -11.96
CA SER A 138 -38.33 -13.80 -13.07
C SER A 138 -39.85 -13.73 -13.21
N GLY A 139 -40.58 -13.68 -12.08
CA GLY A 139 -42.02 -13.44 -12.08
C GLY A 139 -42.39 -12.10 -12.73
N VAL A 140 -41.74 -11.00 -12.33
CA VAL A 140 -41.97 -9.65 -12.90
C VAL A 140 -41.68 -9.61 -14.40
N ILE A 141 -40.58 -10.22 -14.85
CA ILE A 141 -40.22 -10.31 -16.28
C ILE A 141 -41.27 -11.12 -17.03
N ASN A 142 -41.75 -12.23 -16.46
CA ASN A 142 -42.72 -13.08 -17.13
C ASN A 142 -44.11 -12.42 -17.21
N TYR A 143 -44.59 -11.81 -16.12
CA TYR A 143 -45.86 -11.07 -16.14
C TYR A 143 -45.82 -9.88 -17.09
N SER A 144 -44.71 -9.12 -17.12
CA SER A 144 -44.55 -8.05 -18.11
C SER A 144 -44.54 -8.58 -19.54
N GLN A 145 -43.91 -9.74 -19.79
CA GLN A 145 -43.95 -10.38 -21.11
C GLN A 145 -45.38 -10.84 -21.50
N ILE A 146 -46.14 -11.41 -20.56
CA ILE A 146 -47.54 -11.81 -20.78
C ILE A 146 -48.38 -10.59 -21.15
N LEU A 147 -48.24 -9.49 -20.40
CA LEU A 147 -48.95 -8.24 -20.66
C LEU A 147 -48.61 -7.67 -22.05
N LEU A 148 -47.32 -7.62 -22.42
CA LEU A 148 -46.88 -7.14 -23.75
C LEU A 148 -47.41 -7.98 -24.91
N ASN A 149 -47.77 -9.24 -24.67
CA ASN A 149 -48.36 -10.11 -25.69
C ASN A 149 -49.88 -9.92 -25.83
N GLN A 150 -50.53 -9.13 -24.96
CA GLN A 150 -51.95 -8.79 -25.08
C GLN A 150 -52.15 -7.63 -26.07
N LYS A 151 -53.23 -7.71 -26.87
CA LYS A 151 -53.53 -6.70 -27.90
C LYS A 151 -54.24 -5.44 -27.38
N ASP A 152 -54.67 -5.45 -26.12
CA ASP A 152 -55.56 -4.42 -25.56
C ASP A 152 -54.84 -3.32 -24.78
N LEU A 153 -53.50 -3.35 -24.77
CA LEU A 153 -52.70 -2.29 -24.12
C LEU A 153 -52.71 -1.03 -24.97
N SER A 154 -53.03 0.11 -24.37
CA SER A 154 -52.71 1.41 -24.97
C SER A 154 -51.20 1.58 -25.14
N ASP A 155 -50.77 2.42 -26.09
CA ASP A 155 -49.35 2.71 -26.34
C ASP A 155 -48.60 3.11 -25.06
N ARG A 156 -49.24 3.90 -24.20
CA ARG A 156 -48.68 4.33 -22.91
C ARG A 156 -48.51 3.18 -21.93
N GLN A 157 -49.47 2.26 -21.86
CA GLN A 157 -49.36 1.08 -21.00
C GLN A 157 -48.28 0.12 -21.52
N SER A 158 -48.20 -0.06 -22.85
CA SER A 158 -47.16 -0.87 -23.48
C SER A 158 -45.75 -0.33 -23.19
N ASP A 159 -45.53 1.00 -23.27
CA ASP A 159 -44.24 1.62 -22.89
C ASP A 159 -43.89 1.37 -21.41
N LEU A 160 -44.87 1.54 -20.51
CA LEU A 160 -44.66 1.30 -19.07
C LEU A 160 -44.29 -0.16 -18.78
N VAL A 161 -45.01 -1.12 -19.36
CA VAL A 161 -44.72 -2.55 -19.18
C VAL A 161 -43.36 -2.91 -19.76
N THR A 162 -42.99 -2.34 -20.92
CA THR A 162 -41.66 -2.51 -21.52
C THR A 162 -40.55 -1.99 -20.60
N ARG A 163 -40.75 -0.85 -19.94
CA ARG A 163 -39.79 -0.32 -18.96
C ARG A 163 -39.66 -1.22 -17.74
N ILE A 164 -40.77 -1.71 -17.20
CA ILE A 164 -40.76 -2.67 -16.07
C ILE A 164 -39.97 -3.93 -16.45
N GLN A 165 -40.22 -4.47 -17.64
CA GLN A 165 -39.50 -5.64 -18.14
C GLN A 165 -37.98 -5.38 -18.23
N LYS A 166 -37.59 -4.22 -18.79
CA LYS A 166 -36.18 -3.83 -18.90
C LYS A 166 -35.50 -3.71 -17.53
N GLU A 167 -36.16 -3.13 -16.55
CA GLU A 167 -35.61 -3.03 -15.19
C GLU A 167 -35.53 -4.40 -14.50
N GLY A 168 -36.52 -5.28 -14.71
CA GLY A 168 -36.44 -6.66 -14.23
C GLY A 168 -35.23 -7.41 -14.78
N ILE A 169 -35.00 -7.33 -16.11
CA ILE A 169 -33.83 -7.92 -16.77
C ILE A 169 -32.54 -7.33 -16.19
N ARG A 170 -32.50 -6.01 -15.97
CA ARG A 170 -31.34 -5.32 -15.39
C ARG A 170 -31.02 -5.82 -13.98
N VAL A 171 -32.03 -6.00 -13.12
CA VAL A 171 -31.81 -6.54 -11.76
C VAL A 171 -31.29 -7.98 -11.82
N ALA A 172 -31.86 -8.83 -12.67
CA ALA A 172 -31.37 -10.19 -12.87
C ALA A 172 -29.89 -10.21 -13.31
N ASP A 173 -29.51 -9.33 -14.24
CA ASP A 173 -28.12 -9.18 -14.68
C ASP A 173 -27.19 -8.72 -13.54
N ILE A 174 -27.62 -7.78 -12.68
CA ILE A 174 -26.83 -7.32 -11.52
C ILE A 174 -26.61 -8.48 -10.53
N VAL A 175 -27.66 -9.21 -10.19
CA VAL A 175 -27.60 -10.35 -9.27
C VAL A 175 -26.69 -11.45 -9.82
N HIS A 176 -26.80 -11.73 -11.11
CA HIS A 176 -25.94 -12.72 -11.79
C HIS A 176 -24.46 -12.31 -11.78
N ASN A 177 -24.16 -11.03 -12.06
CA ASN A 177 -22.79 -10.51 -12.01
C ASN A 177 -22.22 -10.54 -10.58
N LEU A 178 -23.03 -10.24 -9.56
CA LEU A 178 -22.64 -10.31 -8.15
C LEU A 178 -22.27 -11.75 -7.75
N LEU A 179 -23.12 -12.72 -8.09
CA LEU A 179 -22.86 -14.16 -7.89
C LEU A 179 -21.55 -14.62 -8.53
N ASN A 180 -21.31 -14.22 -9.78
CA ASN A 180 -20.12 -14.62 -10.53
C ASN A 180 -18.84 -13.99 -9.96
N TYR A 181 -18.95 -12.77 -9.41
CA TYR A 181 -17.83 -12.08 -8.77
C TYR A 181 -17.52 -12.65 -7.38
N ALA A 182 -18.55 -13.08 -6.65
CA ALA A 182 -18.42 -13.60 -5.30
C ALA A 182 -18.09 -15.10 -5.25
N ARG A 183 -18.43 -15.86 -6.30
CA ARG A 183 -17.91 -17.21 -6.49
C ARG A 183 -16.42 -17.13 -6.84
N ASP A 184 -15.59 -17.43 -5.85
CA ASP A 184 -14.22 -17.89 -6.07
C ASP A 184 -14.32 -19.16 -6.94
N SER A 185 -14.12 -18.98 -8.24
CA SER A 185 -14.32 -20.03 -9.22
C SER A 185 -13.14 -20.98 -9.10
N LYS A 186 -13.26 -21.94 -8.17
CA LYS A 186 -12.45 -23.16 -8.05
C LYS A 186 -12.58 -24.07 -9.28
N GLY A 187 -12.86 -23.53 -10.46
CA GLY A 187 -12.74 -24.28 -11.70
C GLY A 187 -11.28 -24.68 -11.87
N LYS A 188 -11.06 -25.97 -12.17
CA LYS A 188 -9.73 -26.47 -12.45
C LYS A 188 -9.17 -25.70 -13.65
N LYS A 189 -7.92 -25.24 -13.53
CA LYS A 189 -7.19 -24.71 -14.68
C LYS A 189 -6.81 -25.87 -15.59
N SER A 190 -6.97 -25.68 -16.89
CA SER A 190 -6.53 -26.63 -17.92
C SER A 190 -6.08 -25.86 -19.16
N CYS A 191 -5.37 -26.55 -20.05
CA CYS A 191 -4.97 -25.99 -21.34
C CYS A 191 -6.20 -25.89 -22.25
N HIS A 192 -6.49 -24.69 -22.73
CA HIS A 192 -7.61 -24.41 -23.63
C HIS A 192 -7.16 -23.60 -24.83
N ASP A 193 -7.84 -23.78 -25.96
CA ASP A 193 -7.66 -22.97 -27.15
C ASP A 193 -8.35 -21.61 -26.98
N LEU A 194 -7.57 -20.53 -26.96
CA LEU A 194 -8.07 -19.15 -26.81
C LEU A 194 -9.06 -18.78 -27.92
N LYS A 195 -8.84 -19.27 -29.15
CA LYS A 195 -9.74 -19.01 -30.28
C LYS A 195 -11.13 -19.60 -30.03
N GLN A 196 -11.18 -20.81 -29.47
CA GLN A 196 -12.43 -21.45 -29.08
C GLN A 196 -13.16 -20.66 -28.00
N ILE A 197 -12.44 -20.19 -26.98
CA ILE A 197 -13.00 -19.42 -25.86
C ILE A 197 -13.62 -18.11 -26.36
N VAL A 198 -12.90 -17.37 -27.22
CA VAL A 198 -13.39 -16.11 -27.81
C VAL A 198 -14.61 -16.36 -28.70
N THR A 199 -14.57 -17.41 -29.51
CA THR A 199 -15.69 -17.77 -30.41
C THR A 199 -16.95 -18.10 -29.62
N ASN A 200 -16.83 -18.94 -28.58
CA ASN A 200 -17.96 -19.30 -27.70
C ASN A 200 -18.56 -18.07 -27.01
N SER A 201 -17.69 -17.18 -26.50
CA SER A 201 -18.10 -15.95 -25.84
C SER A 201 -18.93 -15.02 -26.75
N LEU A 202 -18.58 -14.96 -28.04
CA LEU A 202 -19.32 -14.17 -29.03
C LEU A 202 -20.63 -14.84 -29.48
N VAL A 203 -20.67 -16.18 -29.56
CA VAL A 203 -21.91 -16.93 -29.87
C VAL A 203 -23.00 -16.66 -28.82
N LEU A 204 -22.62 -16.55 -27.55
CA LEU A 204 -23.56 -16.20 -26.46
C LEU A 204 -24.16 -14.79 -26.61
N LEU A 205 -23.48 -13.89 -27.31
CA LEU A 205 -23.95 -12.52 -27.55
C LEU A 205 -24.69 -12.35 -28.89
N ASN A 206 -24.58 -13.32 -29.81
CA ASN A 206 -25.06 -13.29 -31.19
C ASN A 206 -26.51 -12.82 -31.40
N PRO A 207 -27.50 -13.17 -30.54
CA PRO A 207 -28.87 -12.65 -30.68
C PRO A 207 -28.95 -11.11 -30.56
N LYS A 208 -28.08 -10.49 -29.75
CA LYS A 208 -28.01 -9.03 -29.57
C LYS A 208 -27.18 -8.35 -30.66
N ILE A 209 -26.20 -9.06 -31.23
CA ILE A 209 -25.31 -8.60 -32.31
C ILE A 209 -26.09 -8.44 -33.62
N LYS A 210 -26.86 -9.45 -34.02
CA LYS A 210 -27.67 -9.42 -35.26
C LYS A 210 -28.72 -8.31 -35.25
N LYS A 211 -29.31 -7.99 -34.09
CA LYS A 211 -30.27 -6.89 -33.95
C LYS A 211 -29.66 -5.50 -34.15
N LYS A 212 -28.33 -5.33 -34.00
CA LYS A 212 -27.65 -4.02 -33.98
C LYS A 212 -26.71 -3.76 -35.15
N ALA A 213 -26.63 -4.69 -36.12
CA ALA A 213 -25.80 -4.60 -37.32
C ALA A 213 -24.32 -4.28 -37.05
N VAL A 214 -23.72 -4.94 -36.06
CA VAL A 214 -22.30 -4.74 -35.72
C VAL A 214 -21.43 -5.77 -36.45
N ALA A 215 -20.41 -5.31 -37.18
CA ALA A 215 -19.43 -6.18 -37.82
C ALA A 215 -18.35 -6.60 -36.80
N VAL A 216 -17.99 -7.89 -36.80
CA VAL A 216 -16.92 -8.43 -35.93
C VAL A 216 -15.82 -9.03 -36.80
N THR A 217 -14.59 -8.55 -36.66
CA THR A 217 -13.41 -9.07 -37.37
C THR A 217 -12.42 -9.69 -36.39
N PHE A 218 -11.69 -10.70 -36.87
CA PHE A 218 -10.73 -11.44 -36.07
C PHE A 218 -9.36 -11.47 -36.75
N GLU A 219 -8.32 -11.17 -35.99
CA GLU A 219 -6.93 -11.33 -36.40
C GLU A 219 -6.23 -12.25 -35.40
N TRP A 220 -5.83 -13.43 -35.88
CA TRP A 220 -5.15 -14.45 -35.09
C TRP A 220 -3.80 -14.80 -35.73
N PRO A 221 -2.75 -15.05 -34.95
CA PRO A 221 -1.50 -15.58 -35.46
C PRO A 221 -1.68 -17.03 -35.94
N GLU A 222 -0.87 -17.46 -36.92
CA GLU A 222 -0.98 -18.80 -37.54
C GLU A 222 -0.85 -19.96 -36.53
N SER A 223 -0.07 -19.76 -35.47
CA SER A 223 0.09 -20.74 -34.40
C SER A 223 -0.09 -20.06 -33.04
N MET A 224 -1.29 -20.22 -32.47
CA MET A 224 -1.61 -19.75 -31.12
C MET A 224 -1.41 -20.91 -30.14
N PRO A 225 -0.52 -20.79 -29.14
CA PRO A 225 -0.38 -21.82 -28.13
C PRO A 225 -1.63 -21.89 -27.24
N PRO A 226 -1.97 -23.08 -26.71
CA PRO A 226 -3.06 -23.19 -25.75
C PRO A 226 -2.71 -22.43 -24.46
N ILE A 227 -3.71 -21.82 -23.85
CA ILE A 227 -3.57 -21.07 -22.60
C ILE A 227 -3.99 -21.90 -21.41
N TYR A 228 -3.20 -21.85 -20.32
CA TYR A 228 -3.53 -22.54 -19.07
C TYR A 228 -4.40 -21.64 -18.19
N CYS A 229 -5.73 -21.81 -18.28
CA CYS A 229 -6.69 -20.93 -17.62
C CYS A 229 -7.89 -21.68 -17.05
N ASN A 230 -8.69 -20.99 -16.25
CA ASN A 230 -10.05 -21.43 -15.93
C ASN A 230 -10.97 -20.95 -17.06
N LEU A 231 -11.51 -21.89 -17.84
CA LEU A 231 -12.36 -21.61 -18.99
C LEU A 231 -13.50 -20.63 -18.67
N GLN A 232 -14.26 -20.90 -17.62
CA GLN A 232 -15.44 -20.10 -17.23
C GLN A 232 -15.06 -18.67 -16.83
N GLN A 233 -13.93 -18.49 -16.14
CA GLN A 233 -13.46 -17.15 -15.77
C GLN A 233 -13.11 -16.31 -17.01
N ILE A 234 -12.38 -16.90 -17.96
CA ILE A 234 -11.97 -16.18 -19.17
C ILE A 234 -13.19 -15.89 -20.07
N GLU A 235 -14.10 -16.85 -20.25
CA GLU A 235 -15.36 -16.62 -20.98
C GLU A 235 -16.15 -15.45 -20.36
N GLN A 236 -16.25 -15.38 -19.03
CA GLN A 236 -16.96 -14.30 -18.36
C GLN A 236 -16.31 -12.92 -18.58
N VAL A 237 -14.97 -12.86 -18.52
CA VAL A 237 -14.23 -11.62 -18.80
C VAL A 237 -14.51 -11.15 -20.23
N LEU A 238 -14.40 -12.06 -21.21
CA LEU A 238 -14.64 -11.77 -22.61
C LEU A 238 -16.08 -11.33 -22.87
N ILE A 239 -17.08 -12.03 -22.30
CA ILE A 239 -18.50 -11.65 -22.42
C ILE A 239 -18.73 -10.23 -21.87
N ASN A 240 -18.13 -9.89 -20.71
CA ASN A 240 -18.24 -8.56 -20.13
C ASN A 240 -17.61 -7.48 -21.03
N ILE A 241 -16.41 -7.73 -21.57
CA ILE A 241 -15.72 -6.82 -22.49
C ILE A 241 -16.56 -6.61 -23.75
N PHE A 242 -17.01 -7.69 -24.39
CA PHE A 242 -17.83 -7.60 -25.59
C PHE A 242 -19.15 -6.89 -25.32
N ARG A 243 -19.82 -7.17 -24.20
CA ARG A 243 -21.05 -6.46 -23.79
C ARG A 243 -20.80 -4.95 -23.67
N ASN A 244 -19.70 -4.55 -23.02
CA ASN A 244 -19.33 -3.14 -22.88
C ASN A 244 -19.04 -2.50 -24.24
N ALA A 245 -18.33 -3.20 -25.14
CA ALA A 245 -18.09 -2.73 -26.50
C ALA A 245 -19.42 -2.54 -27.26
N TYR A 246 -20.35 -3.48 -27.16
CA TYR A 246 -21.67 -3.35 -27.79
C TYR A 246 -22.50 -2.18 -27.25
N GLN A 247 -22.43 -1.91 -25.94
CA GLN A 247 -23.12 -0.77 -25.33
C GLN A 247 -22.51 0.55 -25.81
N ALA A 248 -21.19 0.64 -25.87
CA ALA A 248 -20.51 1.83 -26.41
C ALA A 248 -20.89 2.11 -27.86
N LEU A 249 -21.08 1.06 -28.67
CA LEU A 249 -21.49 1.19 -30.07
C LEU A 249 -22.97 1.53 -30.28
N GLU A 250 -23.84 1.45 -29.26
CA GLU A 250 -25.27 1.82 -29.41
C GLU A 250 -25.46 3.29 -29.80
N GLN A 251 -24.56 4.17 -29.37
CA GLN A 251 -24.64 5.60 -29.63
C GLN A 251 -24.06 6.00 -31.00
N ASN A 252 -23.41 5.07 -31.70
CA ASN A 252 -22.76 5.33 -32.98
C ASN A 252 -23.69 5.07 -34.18
N PRO A 253 -23.52 5.80 -35.30
CA PRO A 253 -24.21 5.53 -36.56
C PRO A 253 -23.99 4.08 -37.01
N LEU A 254 -25.02 3.48 -37.64
CA LEU A 254 -25.04 2.06 -38.00
C LEU A 254 -23.85 1.64 -38.87
N ASP A 255 -23.43 2.49 -39.81
CA ASP A 255 -22.40 2.18 -40.80
C ASP A 255 -20.98 2.08 -40.24
N ASN A 256 -20.76 2.47 -38.97
CA ASN A 256 -19.43 2.51 -38.36
C ASN A 256 -19.29 1.59 -37.14
N ARG A 257 -20.24 0.68 -36.92
CA ARG A 257 -20.22 -0.24 -35.78
C ARG A 257 -19.37 -1.46 -36.10
N ARG A 258 -18.10 -1.42 -35.67
CA ARG A 258 -17.15 -2.54 -35.81
C ARG A 258 -16.48 -2.89 -34.49
N ILE A 259 -16.29 -4.18 -34.26
CA ILE A 259 -15.47 -4.72 -33.17
C ILE A 259 -14.36 -5.54 -33.82
N GLU A 260 -13.12 -5.23 -33.49
CA GLU A 260 -11.94 -5.92 -33.99
C GLU A 260 -11.26 -6.64 -32.83
N VAL A 261 -11.04 -7.94 -32.98
CA VAL A 261 -10.39 -8.79 -31.96
C VAL A 261 -9.06 -9.26 -32.51
N LYS A 262 -7.96 -8.80 -31.90
CA LYS A 262 -6.60 -9.20 -32.24
C LYS A 262 -5.99 -10.00 -31.10
N ALA A 263 -5.21 -11.03 -31.44
CA ALA A 263 -4.41 -11.78 -30.49
C ALA A 263 -2.94 -11.75 -30.91
N GLU A 264 -2.02 -11.63 -29.96
CA GLU A 264 -0.58 -11.74 -30.18
C GLU A 264 0.08 -12.62 -29.12
N VAL A 265 1.23 -13.19 -29.44
CA VAL A 265 2.03 -13.98 -28.49
C VAL A 265 3.18 -13.12 -28.00
N LEU A 266 3.12 -12.70 -26.74
CA LEU A 266 4.21 -11.99 -26.07
C LEU A 266 5.25 -13.00 -25.57
N LYS A 267 6.53 -12.80 -25.94
CA LYS A 267 7.65 -13.54 -25.34
C LYS A 267 8.00 -12.88 -24.01
N ALA A 268 8.27 -13.70 -22.99
CA ALA A 268 8.48 -13.26 -21.61
C ALA A 268 9.83 -12.55 -21.37
N ASP A 269 10.06 -11.43 -22.07
CA ASP A 269 11.05 -10.41 -21.73
C ASP A 269 10.38 -9.06 -21.39
N GLU A 270 9.05 -8.96 -21.54
CA GLU A 270 8.26 -7.70 -21.43
C GLU A 270 7.07 -7.77 -20.44
N CYS A 271 7.15 -8.61 -19.40
CA CYS A 271 6.22 -8.50 -18.25
C CYS A 271 6.92 -7.78 -17.09
N CYS A 272 6.71 -6.46 -17.01
CA CYS A 272 7.04 -5.63 -15.85
C CYS A 272 6.31 -6.09 -14.56
#